data_AF-A0A8X6PNU4-F1
#
_entry.id   AF-A0A8X6PNU4-F1
#
_cell.length_a   1.000
_cell.length_b   1.000
_cell.length_c   1.000
_cell.angle_alpha   90.00
_cell.angle_beta   90.00
_cell.angle_gamma   90.00
#
_symmetry.space_group_name_H-M   'P 1'
#
loop_
_entity.id
_entity.type
_entity.pdbx_description
1 polymer ?
#
loop_
_entity_poly.entity_id
_entity_poly.type
_entity_poly.pdbx_seq_one_letter_code
_entity_poly.pdbx_strand_id
1 'polypeptide(L)' 'KEDVKDPKFTVAKERLISWFKQRRKSGSTVDKWGSQLHRVAVALYLADESIFSPGNATGLEISYELTIQLLRRLSK' A
#
# COMPACT_ATOMS: atom_id res chain seq x y z
N LYS A 1 6.20 -26.16 -7.89
CA LYS A 1 6.78 -25.21 -8.86
C LYS A 1 7.64 -24.28 -8.04
N GLU A 2 8.96 -24.46 -8.10
CA GLU A 2 9.88 -23.49 -7.51
C GLU A 2 9.76 -22.19 -8.30
N ASP A 3 9.31 -21.13 -7.64
CA ASP A 3 9.41 -19.77 -8.15
C ASP A 3 10.89 -19.46 -8.37
N VAL A 4 11.35 -19.58 -9.60
CA VAL A 4 12.62 -18.98 -10.02
C VAL A 4 12.42 -17.47 -9.88
N LYS A 5 12.74 -16.94 -8.70
CA LYS A 5 12.78 -15.50 -8.42
C LYS A 5 13.80 -14.89 -9.36
N ASP A 6 13.34 -14.36 -10.48
CA ASP A 6 14.18 -13.51 -11.33
C ASP A 6 14.70 -12.36 -10.43
N PRO A 7 16.02 -12.22 -10.26
CA PRO A 7 16.60 -11.17 -9.44
C PRO A 7 16.12 -9.77 -9.86
N LYS A 8 15.86 -9.57 -11.16
CA LYS A 8 15.35 -8.31 -11.70
C LYS A 8 13.92 -8.03 -11.22
N PHE A 9 13.08 -9.05 -11.15
CA PHE A 9 11.71 -8.92 -10.64
C PHE A 9 11.71 -8.55 -9.15
N THR A 10 12.59 -9.17 -8.36
CA THR A 10 12.74 -8.87 -6.93
C THR A 10 13.20 -7.42 -6.70
N VAL A 11 14.20 -6.95 -7.46
CA VAL A 11 14.69 -5.55 -7.36
C VAL A 11 13.61 -4.55 -7.80
N ALA A 12 12.86 -4.85 -8.87
CA ALA A 12 11.77 -3.98 -9.34
C ALA A 12 10.66 -3.87 -8.29
N LYS A 13 10.27 -5.00 -7.68
CA LYS A 13 9.31 -5.06 -6.58
C LYS A 13 9.75 -4.21 -5.39
N GLU A 14 10.97 -4.37 -4.90
CA GLU A 14 11.49 -3.60 -3.77
C GLU A 14 11.53 -2.09 -4.06
N ARG A 15 11.94 -1.70 -5.28
CA ARG A 15 11.93 -0.30 -5.72
C ARG A 15 10.53 0.29 -5.72
N LEU A 16 9.54 -0.45 -6.23
CA LEU A 16 8.14 -0.01 -6.25
C LEU A 16 7.62 0.23 -4.83
N ILE A 17 7.87 -0.71 -3.91
CA ILE A 17 7.44 -0.60 -2.51
C ILE A 17 8.11 0.60 -1.84
N SER A 18 9.42 0.78 -2.05
CA SER A 18 10.16 1.93 -1.51
C SER A 18 9.63 3.27 -2.05
N TRP A 19 9.37 3.34 -3.35
CA TRP A 19 8.82 4.54 -3.99
C TRP A 19 7.46 4.94 -3.42
N PHE A 20 6.55 3.98 -3.20
CA PHE A 20 5.26 4.26 -2.57
C PHE A 20 5.42 4.73 -1.11
N LYS A 21 6.33 4.12 -0.35
CA LYS A 21 6.63 4.54 1.03
C LYS A 21 7.17 5.97 1.09
N GLN A 22 8.00 6.38 0.13
CA GLN A 22 8.50 7.77 0.05
C GLN A 22 7.42 8.78 -0.30
N ARG A 23 6.39 8.36 -1.04
CA ARG A 23 5.27 9.22 -1.43
C ARG A 23 4.27 9.47 -0.29
N ARG A 24 4.34 8.66 0.77
CA ARG A 24 3.55 8.82 1.99
C ARG A 24 3.86 10.18 2.63
N LYS A 25 2.84 11.02 2.82
CA LYS A 25 2.99 12.32 3.47
C LYS A 25 3.37 12.16 4.94
N SER A 26 4.44 12.82 5.37
CA SER A 26 4.81 12.95 6.78
C SER A 26 3.92 13.99 7.47
N GLY A 27 3.37 13.66 8.65
CA GLY A 27 2.70 14.63 9.52
C GLY A 27 1.17 14.72 9.41
N SER A 28 0.55 14.07 8.42
CA SER A 28 -0.91 13.98 8.37
C SER A 28 -1.40 12.70 9.06
N THR A 29 -2.46 12.78 9.88
CA THR A 29 -3.12 11.59 10.45
C THR A 29 -4.13 10.97 9.48
N VAL A 30 -4.60 11.74 8.49
CA VAL A 30 -5.58 11.34 7.47
C VAL A 30 -5.09 11.86 6.10
N ASP A 31 -5.31 11.13 5.01
CA ASP A 31 -4.80 11.50 3.66
C ASP A 31 -3.26 11.35 3.50
N LYS A 32 -2.64 10.40 4.21
CA LYS A 32 -1.20 10.14 4.08
C LYS A 32 -0.83 9.62 2.69
N TRP A 33 -1.75 8.87 2.09
CA TRP A 33 -1.56 8.21 0.79
C TRP A 33 -2.31 8.90 -0.35
N GLY A 34 -3.09 9.93 -0.02
CA GLY A 34 -3.80 10.76 -0.99
C GLY A 34 -5.13 10.17 -1.48
N SER A 35 -5.78 10.90 -2.37
CA SER A 35 -7.07 10.53 -2.99
C SER A 35 -7.00 9.24 -3.85
N GLN A 36 -5.82 8.85 -4.29
CA GLN A 36 -5.58 7.64 -5.08
C GLN A 36 -5.13 6.44 -4.24
N LEU A 37 -5.27 6.49 -2.92
CA LEU A 37 -4.93 5.42 -1.98
C LEU A 37 -5.41 4.03 -2.44
N HIS A 38 -6.61 3.90 -2.99
CA HIS A 38 -7.14 2.62 -3.50
C HIS A 38 -6.25 2.01 -4.62
N ARG A 39 -5.70 2.83 -5.52
CA ARG A 39 -4.77 2.37 -6.57
C ARG A 39 -3.43 1.97 -5.98
N VAL A 40 -2.95 2.73 -4.98
CA VAL A 40 -1.73 2.42 -4.24
C VAL A 40 -1.86 1.07 -3.53
N ALA A 41 -2.99 0.85 -2.87
CA ALA A 41 -3.27 -0.40 -2.16
C ALA A 41 -3.23 -1.61 -3.11
N VAL A 42 -3.92 -1.53 -4.26
CA VAL A 42 -3.90 -2.58 -5.28
C VAL A 42 -2.50 -2.81 -5.83
N ALA A 43 -1.77 -1.75 -6.18
CA ALA A 43 -0.41 -1.88 -6.70
C ALA A 43 0.56 -2.53 -5.69
N LEU A 44 0.43 -2.18 -4.41
CA LEU A 44 1.22 -2.79 -3.33
C LEU A 44 0.85 -4.25 -3.10
N TYR A 45 -0.44 -4.60 -3.14
CA TYR A 45 -0.90 -5.99 -3.00
C TYR A 45 -0.37 -6.87 -4.14
N LEU A 46 -0.49 -6.40 -5.39
CA LEU A 46 0.03 -7.11 -6.57
C LEU A 46 1.57 -7.26 -6.54
N ALA A 47 2.28 -6.32 -5.93
CA ALA A 47 3.72 -6.40 -5.78
C ALA A 47 4.13 -7.33 -4.62
N ASP A 48 3.41 -7.25 -3.50
CA ASP A 48 3.68 -8.02 -2.30
C ASP A 48 2.43 -8.19 -1.43
N GLU A 49 1.80 -9.36 -1.52
CA GLU A 49 0.62 -9.66 -0.71
C GLU A 49 0.92 -9.59 0.79
N SER A 50 2.18 -9.82 1.22
CA SER A 50 2.58 -9.77 2.62
C SER A 50 2.48 -8.36 3.25
N ILE A 51 2.36 -7.32 2.42
CA ILE A 51 2.09 -5.95 2.89
C ILE A 51 0.76 -5.87 3.64
N PHE A 52 -0.21 -6.71 3.28
CA PHE A 52 -1.53 -6.76 3.90
C PHE A 52 -1.70 -7.93 4.88
N SER A 53 -0.63 -8.65 5.19
CA SER A 53 -0.65 -9.67 6.23
C SER A 53 -0.88 -9.07 7.62
N PRO A 54 -1.48 -9.82 8.55
CA PRO A 54 -1.63 -9.40 9.94
C PRO A 54 -0.30 -8.94 10.55
N GLY A 55 -0.31 -7.80 11.25
CA GLY A 55 0.88 -7.22 11.88
C GLY A 55 1.73 -6.30 11.00
N ASN A 56 1.44 -6.18 9.70
CA ASN A 56 2.14 -5.22 8.84
C ASN A 56 1.62 -3.79 9.05
N ALA A 57 2.47 -2.91 9.58
CA ALA A 57 2.11 -1.52 9.85
C ALA A 57 1.68 -0.72 8.61
N THR A 58 2.26 -1.02 7.43
CA THR A 58 1.89 -0.34 6.18
C THR A 58 0.49 -0.76 5.74
N GLY A 59 0.20 -2.07 5.76
CA GLY A 59 -1.12 -2.60 5.44
C GLY A 59 -2.21 -2.10 6.38
N LEU A 60 -1.94 -2.05 7.69
CA LEU A 60 -2.87 -1.51 8.68
C LEU A 60 -3.19 -0.03 8.42
N GLU A 61 -2.17 0.78 8.13
CA GLU A 61 -2.35 2.20 7.85
C GLU A 61 -3.18 2.44 6.58
N ILE A 62 -2.86 1.74 5.49
CA ILE A 62 -3.60 1.82 4.22
C ILE A 62 -5.07 1.41 4.43
N SER A 63 -5.30 0.31 5.15
CA SER A 63 -6.65 -0.22 5.40
C SER A 63 -7.49 0.73 6.24
N TYR A 64 -6.89 1.35 7.25
CA TYR A 64 -7.53 2.37 8.08
C TYR A 64 -7.96 3.58 7.24
N GLU A 65 -7.04 4.14 6.46
CA GLU A 65 -7.35 5.32 5.64
C GLU A 65 -8.40 5.01 4.56
N LEU A 66 -8.37 3.80 3.98
CA LEU A 66 -9.37 3.35 3.01
C LEU A 66 -10.76 3.28 3.64
N THR A 67 -10.84 2.75 4.86
CA THR A 67 -12.07 2.68 5.66
C THR A 67 -12.63 4.08 5.90
N ILE A 68 -11.79 5.03 6.32
CA ILE A 68 -12.21 6.44 6.52
C ILE A 68 -12.70 7.07 5.20
N GLN A 69 -12.01 6.84 4.07
CA GLN A 69 -12.44 7.35 2.77
C GLN A 69 -13.79 6.77 2.34
N LEU A 70 -14.04 5.48 2.59
CA LEU A 70 -15.31 4.83 2.28
C LEU A 70 -16.44 5.33 3.17
N LEU A 71 -16.22 5.43 4.48
CA LEU A 71 -17.22 5.96 5.42
C LEU A 71 -17.64 7.39 5.05
N ARG A 72 -16.67 8.25 4.68
CA ARG A 72 -16.96 9.62 4.21
C ARG A 72 -17.78 9.67 2.92
N ARG A 73 -17.71 8.64 2.06
CA ARG A 73 -18.53 8.55 0.84
C ARG A 73 -19.94 8.06 1.15
N LEU A 74 -20.06 7.14 2.11
CA LEU A 74 -21.36 6.60 2.55
C LEU A 74 -22.15 7.58 3.41
N SER A 75 -21.47 8.52 4.08
CA SER A 75 -22.12 9.56 4.88
C SER A 75 -22.62 10.76 4.05
N LYS A 76 -22.48 10.71 2.72
CA LYS A 76 -22.96 11.73 1.78
C LYS A 76 -24.17 11.19 1.04
#